data_AF-A0A7L2BC39-F1
#
_entry.id   AF-A0A7L2BC39-F1
#
_cell.length_a   1.000
_cell.length_b   1.000
_cell.length_c   1.000
_cell.angle_alpha   90.00
_cell.angle_beta   90.00
_cell.angle_gamma   90.00
#
_symmetry.space_group_name_H-M   'P 1'
#
loop_
_entity.id
_entity.type
_entity.pdbx_description
1 polymer ?
#
loop_
_entity_poly.entity_id
_entity_poly.type
_entity_poly.pdbx_seq_one_letter_code
_entity_poly.pdbx_strand_id
1 'polypeptide(L)'
;VGPGHGIQLASGRLVVPAYAYYVHARLCGLVPLRCCTRQHALVFYSDDGGRSWRKGAMLAGVPTGECQVAEIRPNPSHKPLLYCNARAAARGCRVVAFSSDLGSHFQCPAPCSALGETPQGCQGSVVSFAAPEGAGGEPTWLLYSHPTNRWKRSDLGIYLNPSPTDREGWWHPWV
;
A
#
# COMPACT_ATOMS: atom_id res chain seq x y z
N VAL A 1 6.60 -8.94 -8.55
CA VAL A 1 6.72 -8.70 -7.08
C VAL A 1 7.19 -7.27 -6.90
N GLY A 2 6.69 -6.54 -5.90
CA GLY A 2 7.17 -5.19 -5.60
C GLY A 2 8.50 -5.24 -4.85
N PRO A 3 9.41 -4.28 -5.03
CA PRO A 3 10.66 -4.24 -4.26
C PRO A 3 10.41 -3.86 -2.79
N GLY A 4 11.38 -4.20 -1.94
CA GLY A 4 11.32 -3.97 -0.49
C GLY A 4 11.00 -5.24 0.29
N HIS A 5 10.22 -5.14 1.37
CA HIS A 5 9.92 -6.26 2.26
C HIS A 5 8.50 -6.81 2.05
N GLY A 6 8.33 -8.11 2.31
CA GLY A 6 7.03 -8.71 2.63
C GLY A 6 6.82 -8.73 4.14
N ILE A 7 5.63 -9.13 4.59
CA ILE A 7 5.31 -9.20 6.03
C ILE A 7 4.73 -10.56 6.40
N GLN A 8 4.96 -10.96 7.64
CA GLN A 8 4.19 -12.00 8.30
C GLN A 8 3.21 -11.34 9.26
N LEU A 9 1.91 -11.62 9.10
CA LEU A 9 0.87 -11.10 9.96
C LEU A 9 0.88 -11.80 11.32
N ALA A 10 0.25 -11.21 12.33
CA ALA A 10 0.07 -11.84 13.64
C ALA A 10 -0.68 -13.18 13.56
N SER A 11 -1.50 -13.38 12.52
CA SER A 11 -2.18 -14.65 12.24
C SER A 11 -1.26 -15.76 11.69
N GLY A 12 0.00 -15.45 11.39
CA GLY A 12 0.96 -16.34 10.75
C GLY A 12 0.94 -16.28 9.21
N ARG A 13 -0.08 -15.68 8.60
CA ARG A 13 -0.18 -15.47 7.15
C ARG A 13 1.02 -14.68 6.64
N LEU A 14 1.64 -15.16 5.56
CA LEU A 14 2.67 -14.43 4.81
C LEU A 14 2.01 -13.57 3.73
N VAL A 15 2.47 -12.33 3.55
CA VAL A 15 1.96 -11.40 2.54
C VAL A 15 3.12 -10.76 1.77
N VAL A 16 3.06 -10.84 0.45
CA VAL A 16 4.08 -10.30 -0.46
C VAL A 16 3.43 -9.27 -1.39
N PRO A 17 3.79 -7.97 -1.30
CA PRO A 17 3.25 -6.96 -2.20
C PRO A 17 3.74 -7.14 -3.63
N ALA A 18 2.87 -6.83 -4.59
CA ALA A 18 3.14 -6.97 -6.01
C ALA A 18 2.32 -5.97 -6.84
N TYR A 19 2.62 -5.92 -8.13
CA TYR A 19 1.79 -5.24 -9.11
C TYR A 19 1.87 -5.98 -10.43
N ALA A 20 0.85 -5.82 -11.26
CA ALA A 20 0.78 -6.43 -12.59
C ALA A 20 0.23 -5.45 -13.62
N TYR A 21 0.68 -5.57 -14.86
CA TYR A 21 0.07 -4.88 -16.00
C TYR A 21 -1.09 -5.74 -16.52
N TYR A 22 -2.32 -5.21 -16.40
CA TYR A 22 -3.53 -5.88 -16.85
C TYR A 22 -4.01 -5.28 -18.17
N VAL A 23 -4.29 -6.16 -19.14
CA VAL A 23 -4.81 -5.79 -20.46
C VAL A 23 -6.34 -5.72 -20.38
N HIS A 24 -6.90 -4.52 -20.36
CA HIS A 24 -8.35 -4.32 -20.24
C HIS A 24 -9.11 -4.48 -21.57
N ALA A 25 -8.43 -4.36 -22.71
CA ALA A 25 -9.06 -4.53 -24.01
C ALA A 25 -8.10 -5.14 -25.03
N ARG A 26 -8.67 -5.90 -25.97
CA ARG A 26 -7.97 -6.50 -27.10
C ARG A 26 -8.68 -6.16 -28.40
N LEU A 27 -7.94 -5.79 -29.43
CA LEU A 27 -8.46 -5.61 -30.78
C LEU A 27 -8.91 -6.97 -31.31
N CYS A 28 -10.19 -7.07 -31.71
CA CYS A 28 -10.82 -8.30 -32.17
C CYS A 28 -10.63 -9.49 -31.21
N GLY A 29 -10.47 -9.25 -29.90
CA GLY A 29 -10.20 -10.29 -28.89
C GLY A 29 -8.79 -10.88 -28.91
N LEU A 30 -7.97 -10.57 -29.91
CA LEU A 30 -6.70 -11.24 -30.16
C LEU A 30 -5.49 -10.39 -29.77
N VAL A 31 -5.46 -9.11 -30.16
CA VAL A 31 -4.27 -8.26 -30.01
C VAL A 31 -4.42 -7.32 -28.81
N PRO A 32 -3.56 -7.41 -27.77
CA PRO A 32 -3.58 -6.49 -26.64
C PRO A 32 -3.44 -5.03 -27.06
N LEU A 33 -4.40 -4.19 -26.66
CA LEU A 33 -4.30 -2.75 -26.87
C LEU A 33 -3.43 -2.12 -25.78
N ARG A 34 -2.27 -1.59 -26.17
CA ARG A 34 -1.31 -0.96 -25.23
C ARG A 34 -1.95 0.20 -24.45
N CYS A 35 -2.77 1.02 -25.10
CA CYS A 35 -3.50 2.13 -24.45
C CYS A 35 -4.54 1.65 -23.41
N CYS A 36 -4.94 0.38 -23.46
CA CYS A 36 -5.86 -0.25 -22.51
C CYS A 36 -5.13 -1.14 -21.51
N THR A 37 -3.79 -1.11 -21.46
CA THR A 37 -3.01 -1.85 -20.47
C THR A 37 -2.70 -0.93 -19.29
N ARG A 38 -3.10 -1.32 -18.08
CA ARG A 38 -2.93 -0.52 -16.85
C ARG A 38 -2.26 -1.33 -15.76
N GLN A 39 -1.43 -0.67 -14.97
CA GLN A 39 -0.83 -1.30 -13.80
C GLN A 39 -1.85 -1.34 -12.65
N HIS A 40 -1.83 -2.44 -11.90
CA HIS A 40 -2.57 -2.57 -10.66
C HIS A 40 -1.70 -3.21 -9.59
N ALA A 41 -1.63 -2.55 -8.43
CA ALA A 41 -1.09 -3.12 -7.20
C ALA A 41 -1.99 -4.27 -6.72
N LEU A 42 -1.37 -5.25 -6.07
CA LEU A 42 -2.01 -6.42 -5.46
C LEU A 42 -1.07 -7.02 -4.40
N VAL A 43 -1.52 -8.07 -3.72
CA VAL A 43 -0.66 -8.89 -2.87
C VAL A 43 -0.78 -10.36 -3.25
N PHE A 44 0.28 -11.12 -3.03
CA PHE A 44 0.19 -12.57 -2.86
C PHE A 44 0.19 -12.89 -1.38
N TYR A 45 -0.52 -13.93 -0.96
CA TYR A 45 -0.50 -14.37 0.43
C TYR A 45 -0.49 -15.89 0.55
N SER A 46 0.02 -16.38 1.67
CA SER A 46 0.09 -17.80 2.01
C SER A 46 -0.34 -18.02 3.46
N ASP A 47 -1.21 -19.01 3.66
CA ASP A 47 -1.76 -19.42 4.96
C ASP A 47 -1.10 -20.70 5.50
N ASP A 48 -0.18 -21.31 4.75
CA ASP A 48 0.40 -22.63 5.02
C ASP A 48 1.93 -22.61 5.13
N GLY A 49 2.48 -21.47 5.59
CA GLY A 49 3.92 -21.28 5.77
C GLY A 49 4.70 -21.17 4.46
N GLY A 50 4.06 -20.71 3.39
CA GLY A 50 4.69 -20.48 2.10
C GLY A 50 4.67 -21.68 1.14
N ARG A 51 3.94 -22.76 1.49
CA ARG A 51 3.83 -23.96 0.63
C ARG A 51 2.95 -23.70 -0.60
N SER A 52 1.87 -22.97 -0.42
CA SER A 52 0.99 -22.51 -1.50
C SER A 52 0.69 -21.02 -1.37
N TRP A 53 0.42 -20.39 -2.51
CA TRP A 53 0.21 -18.94 -2.61
C TRP A 53 -1.08 -18.63 -3.34
N ARG A 54 -1.82 -17.65 -2.81
CA ARG A 54 -3.04 -17.12 -3.41
C ARG A 54 -2.79 -15.69 -3.85
N LYS A 55 -3.38 -15.31 -4.99
CA LYS A 55 -3.33 -13.95 -5.51
C LYS A 55 -4.53 -13.17 -4.98
N GLY A 56 -4.28 -12.06 -4.29
CA GLY A 56 -5.33 -11.11 -3.90
C GLY A 56 -5.98 -10.41 -5.10
N ALA A 57 -7.09 -9.72 -4.84
CA ALA A 57 -7.70 -8.82 -5.80
C ALA A 57 -6.76 -7.66 -6.13
N MET A 58 -6.82 -7.21 -7.38
CA MET A 58 -6.09 -6.04 -7.84
C MET A 58 -6.78 -4.77 -7.35
N LEU A 59 -6.01 -3.75 -6.98
CA LEU A 59 -6.55 -2.42 -6.67
C LEU A 59 -7.19 -1.83 -7.94
N ALA A 60 -8.52 -1.72 -7.93
CA ALA A 60 -9.29 -1.22 -9.06
C ALA A 60 -9.45 0.31 -9.05
N GLY A 61 -10.00 0.88 -10.12
CA GLY A 61 -10.39 2.29 -10.21
C GLY A 61 -9.28 3.28 -10.58
N VAL A 62 -8.02 3.01 -10.20
CA VAL A 62 -6.87 3.88 -10.53
C VAL A 62 -5.63 3.06 -10.88
N PRO A 63 -4.84 3.44 -11.90
CA PRO A 63 -3.56 2.80 -12.18
C PRO A 63 -2.62 2.92 -10.97
N THR A 64 -2.13 1.79 -10.50
CA THR A 64 -1.23 1.70 -9.34
C THR A 64 -0.04 0.80 -9.66
N GLY A 65 1.15 1.23 -9.26
CA GLY A 65 2.41 0.52 -9.48
C GLY A 65 2.91 -0.17 -8.21
N GLU A 66 4.21 -0.05 -7.95
CA GLU A 66 4.87 -0.58 -6.75
C GLU A 66 4.13 -0.19 -5.47
N CYS A 67 3.91 -1.16 -4.58
CA CYS A 67 3.25 -0.96 -3.30
C CYS A 67 4.00 -1.66 -2.17
N GLN A 68 3.68 -1.27 -0.94
CA GLN A 68 3.99 -2.00 0.28
C GLN A 68 2.78 -2.09 1.18
N VAL A 69 2.82 -3.02 2.14
CA VAL A 69 1.72 -3.28 3.06
C VAL A 69 2.18 -3.34 4.50
N ALA A 70 1.31 -2.96 5.43
CA ALA A 70 1.54 -3.03 6.86
C ALA A 70 0.28 -3.53 7.58
N GLU A 71 0.45 -4.36 8.61
CA GLU A 71 -0.66 -4.80 9.46
C GLU A 71 -0.96 -3.72 10.51
N ILE A 72 -2.18 -3.20 10.50
CA ILE A 72 -2.71 -2.34 11.56
C ILE A 72 -3.46 -3.25 12.53
N ARG A 73 -2.97 -3.30 13.77
CA ARG A 73 -3.66 -3.98 14.85
C ARG A 73 -4.29 -2.90 15.72
N PRO A 74 -5.62 -2.73 15.68
CA PRO A 74 -6.32 -1.84 16.60
C PRO A 74 -6.36 -2.45 18.01
N ASN A 75 -7.01 -1.76 18.95
CA ASN A 75 -7.30 -2.30 20.29
C ASN A 75 -7.93 -3.72 20.17
N PRO A 76 -7.60 -4.70 21.05
CA PRO A 76 -8.10 -6.08 21.03
C PRO A 76 -9.59 -6.32 20.71
N SER A 77 -10.46 -5.33 20.94
CA SER A 77 -11.88 -5.39 20.58
C SER A 77 -12.16 -5.32 19.07
N HIS A 78 -11.19 -4.95 18.24
CA HIS A 78 -11.35 -4.69 16.80
C HIS A 78 -10.51 -5.66 15.96
N LYS A 79 -11.01 -6.01 14.78
CA LYS A 79 -10.27 -6.89 13.85
C LYS A 79 -9.08 -6.16 13.21
N PRO A 80 -7.95 -6.85 12.96
CA PRO A 80 -6.82 -6.26 12.27
C PRO A 80 -7.18 -5.87 10.83
N LEU A 81 -6.46 -4.89 10.30
CA LEU A 81 -6.57 -4.43 8.92
C LEU A 81 -5.21 -4.53 8.24
N LEU A 82 -5.21 -4.88 6.96
CA LEU A 82 -4.03 -4.74 6.12
C LEU A 82 -4.10 -3.41 5.38
N TYR A 83 -3.16 -2.52 5.68
CA TYR A 83 -2.97 -1.26 4.97
C TYR A 83 -2.09 -1.47 3.75
N CYS A 84 -2.48 -0.93 2.60
CA CYS A 84 -1.68 -0.92 1.38
C CYS A 84 -1.39 0.52 0.96
N ASN A 85 -0.12 0.84 0.72
CA ASN A 85 0.34 2.11 0.17
C ASN A 85 0.96 1.87 -1.21
N ALA A 86 0.37 2.44 -2.26
CA ALA A 86 0.74 2.21 -3.65
C ALA A 86 1.16 3.48 -4.39
N ARG A 87 2.15 3.33 -5.27
CA ARG A 87 2.61 4.35 -6.21
C ARG A 87 1.51 4.67 -7.21
N ALA A 88 1.20 5.95 -7.37
CA ALA A 88 0.19 6.44 -8.29
C ALA A 88 0.59 7.78 -8.92
N ALA A 89 1.62 7.76 -9.78
CA ALA A 89 2.22 8.97 -10.39
C ALA A 89 1.18 9.93 -10.99
N ALA A 90 0.18 9.40 -11.70
CA ALA A 90 -0.89 10.19 -12.33
C ALA A 90 -1.82 10.93 -11.35
N ARG A 91 -1.75 10.63 -10.04
CA ARG A 91 -2.52 11.30 -8.99
C ARG A 91 -1.74 12.39 -8.25
N GLY A 92 -0.42 12.50 -8.46
CA GLY A 92 0.44 13.43 -7.72
C GLY A 92 0.55 13.14 -6.21
N CYS A 93 -0.01 12.02 -5.75
CA CYS A 93 0.06 11.54 -4.38
C CYS A 93 -0.04 10.01 -4.35
N ARG A 94 0.22 9.41 -3.19
CA ARG A 94 0.04 7.97 -2.96
C ARG A 94 -1.43 7.60 -3.01
N VAL A 95 -1.70 6.38 -3.46
CA VAL A 95 -3.03 5.76 -3.32
C VAL A 95 -2.95 4.72 -2.22
N VAL A 96 -3.93 4.75 -1.32
CA VAL A 96 -3.99 3.87 -0.16
C VAL A 96 -5.28 3.07 -0.16
N ALA A 97 -5.24 1.86 0.39
CA ALA A 97 -6.41 1.01 0.54
C ALA A 97 -6.29 0.12 1.78
N PHE A 98 -7.43 -0.25 2.35
CA PHE A 98 -7.52 -1.14 3.51
C PHE A 98 -8.13 -2.48 3.10
N SER A 99 -7.71 -3.56 3.75
CA SER A 99 -8.27 -4.90 3.58
C SER A 99 -8.60 -5.50 4.95
N SER A 100 -9.88 -5.81 5.17
CA SER A 100 -10.38 -6.48 6.38
C SER A 100 -10.28 -8.01 6.31
N ASP A 101 -9.99 -8.56 5.13
CA ASP A 101 -9.75 -9.99 4.89
C ASP A 101 -8.25 -10.30 4.66
N LEU A 102 -7.41 -9.36 5.11
CA LEU A 102 -5.96 -9.47 5.21
C LEU A 102 -5.27 -9.88 3.89
N GLY A 103 -5.65 -9.19 2.81
CA GLY A 103 -5.01 -9.28 1.50
C GLY A 103 -5.81 -9.97 0.41
N SER A 104 -7.00 -10.53 0.72
CA SER A 104 -7.83 -11.15 -0.33
C SER A 104 -8.52 -10.09 -1.19
N HIS A 105 -9.10 -9.06 -0.56
CA HIS A 105 -9.71 -7.91 -1.21
C HIS A 105 -9.33 -6.62 -0.50
N PHE A 106 -9.09 -5.58 -1.30
CA PHE A 106 -8.96 -4.22 -0.81
C PHE A 106 -10.27 -3.47 -1.03
N GLN A 107 -10.62 -2.62 -0.08
CA GLN A 107 -11.65 -1.61 -0.23
C GLN A 107 -11.29 -0.64 -1.37
N CYS A 108 -12.24 0.21 -1.77
CA CYS A 108 -12.03 1.20 -2.82
C CYS A 108 -10.79 2.06 -2.52
N PRO A 109 -9.74 2.02 -3.38
CA PRO A 109 -8.53 2.79 -3.14
C PRO A 109 -8.81 4.29 -3.19
N ALA A 110 -8.15 5.05 -2.32
CA ALA A 110 -8.30 6.49 -2.24
C ALA A 110 -6.95 7.21 -2.34
N PRO A 111 -6.90 8.41 -2.96
CA PRO A 111 -5.72 9.26 -2.87
C PRO A 111 -5.46 9.66 -1.41
N CYS A 112 -4.19 9.82 -1.07
CA CYS A 112 -3.72 10.29 0.23
C CYS A 112 -2.89 11.57 0.02
N SER A 113 -3.52 12.73 0.18
CA SER A 113 -2.94 14.02 -0.19
C SER A 113 -1.76 14.44 0.70
N ALA A 114 -1.75 13.96 1.95
CA ALA A 114 -0.62 14.11 2.86
C ALA A 114 0.67 13.43 2.36
N LEU A 115 0.54 12.38 1.52
CA LEU A 115 1.68 11.66 0.95
C LEU A 115 1.84 12.00 -0.53
N GLY A 116 2.59 13.08 -0.79
CA GLY A 116 2.88 13.55 -2.15
C GLY A 116 3.70 12.60 -3.00
N GLU A 117 3.57 12.72 -4.32
CA GLU A 117 4.33 11.98 -5.32
C GLU A 117 5.02 12.90 -6.32
N THR A 118 6.09 12.39 -6.93
CA THR A 118 6.74 13.06 -8.07
C THR A 118 5.97 12.80 -9.37
N PRO A 119 6.15 13.58 -10.46
CA PRO A 119 5.40 13.39 -11.70
C PRO A 119 5.61 12.01 -12.34
N GLN A 120 6.77 11.38 -12.11
CA GLN A 120 7.08 10.04 -12.58
C GLN A 120 6.77 8.95 -11.55
N GLY A 121 6.36 9.33 -10.34
CA GLY A 121 6.21 8.42 -9.23
C GLY A 121 7.55 7.95 -8.64
N CYS A 122 7.54 7.52 -7.38
CA CYS A 122 8.66 6.83 -6.75
C CYS A 122 8.17 5.62 -5.93
N GLN A 123 9.05 4.67 -5.68
CA GLN A 123 8.77 3.65 -4.67
C GLN A 123 8.82 4.31 -3.29
N GLY A 124 8.03 3.79 -2.35
CA GLY A 124 8.06 4.19 -0.94
C GLY A 124 7.90 2.97 -0.05
N SER A 125 8.36 3.09 1.19
CA SER A 125 8.30 2.00 2.18
C SER A 125 7.32 2.34 3.28
N VAL A 126 6.48 1.39 3.71
CA VAL A 126 5.61 1.55 4.89
C VAL A 126 5.82 0.37 5.83
N VAL A 127 5.87 0.64 7.13
CA VAL A 127 5.90 -0.37 8.19
C VAL A 127 4.93 0.03 9.30
N SER A 128 4.45 -0.97 10.04
CA SER A 128 3.73 -0.74 11.30
C SER A 128 4.64 -1.03 12.49
N PHE A 129 4.41 -0.33 13.59
CA PHE A 129 5.12 -0.55 14.86
C PHE A 129 4.18 -0.24 16.04
N ALA A 130 4.52 -0.76 17.22
CA ALA A 130 3.74 -0.50 18.43
C ALA A 130 3.80 0.99 18.80
N ALA A 131 2.66 1.58 19.15
CA ALA A 131 2.62 2.94 19.64
C ALA A 131 3.48 3.07 20.91
N PRO A 132 4.15 4.22 21.13
CA PRO A 132 4.90 4.47 22.37
C PRO A 132 4.01 4.33 23.61
N GLU A 133 4.58 3.83 24.70
CA GLU A 133 3.88 3.77 25.98
C GLU A 133 3.39 5.15 26.39
N GLY A 134 2.13 5.24 26.82
CA GLY A 134 1.52 6.51 27.27
C GLY A 134 1.06 7.45 26.15
N ALA A 135 1.21 7.10 24.87
CA ALA A 135 0.75 7.96 23.77
C ALA A 135 -0.77 8.19 23.75
N GLY A 136 -1.54 7.25 24.33
CA GLY A 136 -3.00 7.24 24.24
C GLY A 136 -3.50 6.95 22.81
N GLY A 137 -4.64 6.26 22.67
CA GLY A 137 -5.23 5.98 21.35
C GLY A 137 -4.85 4.63 20.75
N GLU A 138 -4.54 4.62 19.44
CA GLU A 138 -4.33 3.38 18.68
C GLU A 138 -3.02 2.68 19.08
N PRO A 139 -3.02 1.35 19.29
CA PRO A 139 -1.85 0.61 19.76
C PRO A 139 -0.81 0.35 18.66
N THR A 140 -1.14 0.64 17.40
CA THR A 140 -0.24 0.49 16.26
C THR A 140 -0.14 1.81 15.50
N TRP A 141 1.07 2.27 15.21
CA TRP A 141 1.35 3.42 14.37
C TRP A 141 1.97 2.99 13.04
N LEU A 142 1.94 3.85 12.03
CA LEU A 142 2.59 3.61 10.74
C LEU A 142 3.75 4.59 10.53
N LEU A 143 4.84 4.07 9.98
CA LEU A 143 5.97 4.86 9.50
C LEU A 143 6.06 4.72 7.98
N TYR A 144 6.29 5.82 7.27
CA TYR A 144 6.43 5.82 5.81
C TYR A 144 7.66 6.61 5.37
N SER A 145 8.45 6.05 4.47
CA SER A 145 9.65 6.71 3.92
C SER A 145 9.51 6.94 2.41
N HIS A 146 9.71 8.18 1.97
CA HIS A 146 9.60 8.56 0.55
C HIS A 146 10.21 9.94 0.28
N PRO A 147 10.64 10.24 -0.96
CA PRO A 147 11.00 11.61 -1.36
C PRO A 147 9.92 12.65 -1.01
N THR A 148 10.31 13.75 -0.38
CA THR A 148 9.39 14.84 -0.02
C THR A 148 9.26 15.88 -1.14
N ASN A 149 10.26 15.96 -2.01
CA ASN A 149 10.27 16.86 -3.14
C ASN A 149 9.21 16.46 -4.19
N ARG A 150 8.36 17.43 -4.57
CA ARG A 150 7.24 17.19 -5.50
C ARG A 150 7.65 17.05 -6.97
N TRP A 151 8.90 17.31 -7.32
CA TRP A 151 9.35 17.39 -8.73
C TRP A 151 10.44 16.37 -9.08
N LYS A 152 11.31 16.05 -8.12
CA LYS A 152 12.43 15.12 -8.30
C LYS A 152 12.53 14.15 -7.12
N ARG A 153 13.24 13.05 -7.30
CA ARG A 153 13.49 12.06 -6.24
C ARG A 153 14.63 12.56 -5.34
N SER A 154 14.34 13.52 -4.46
CA SER A 154 15.27 14.05 -3.46
C SER A 154 14.56 14.23 -2.11
N ASP A 155 15.36 14.59 -1.10
CA ASP A 155 14.85 15.02 0.22
C ASP A 155 14.03 13.90 0.88
N LEU A 156 14.68 12.76 1.16
CA LEU A 156 14.05 11.60 1.76
C LEU A 156 13.45 11.98 3.12
N GLY A 157 12.13 11.83 3.25
CA GLY A 157 11.41 12.13 4.48
C GLY A 157 10.82 10.88 5.11
N ILE A 158 10.69 10.93 6.43
CA ILE A 158 10.04 9.92 7.26
C ILE A 158 8.76 10.51 7.84
N TYR A 159 7.62 9.99 7.41
CA TYR A 159 6.28 10.39 7.83
C TYR A 159 5.80 9.44 8.93
N LEU A 160 5.03 9.98 9.87
CA LEU A 160 4.43 9.23 10.97
C LEU A 160 2.90 9.33 10.91
N ASN A 161 2.18 8.23 11.10
CA ASN A 161 0.74 8.26 11.28
C ASN A 161 0.36 7.55 12.60
N PRO A 162 -0.05 8.32 13.63
CA PRO A 162 -0.48 7.77 14.92
C PRO A 162 -1.93 7.27 14.94
N SER A 163 -2.70 7.55 13.88
CA SER A 163 -4.11 7.18 13.73
C SER A 163 -4.29 6.45 12.39
N PRO A 164 -3.77 5.22 12.24
CA PRO A 164 -3.52 4.61 10.93
C PRO A 164 -4.79 4.28 10.11
N THR A 165 -5.97 4.32 10.71
CA THR A 165 -7.25 4.24 9.99
C THR A 165 -7.67 5.57 9.36
N ASP A 166 -7.13 6.69 9.85
CA ASP A 166 -7.19 7.98 9.17
C ASP A 166 -6.08 8.08 8.12
N ARG A 167 -6.49 7.93 6.85
CA ARG A 167 -5.59 7.99 5.70
C ARG A 167 -4.87 9.33 5.55
N GLU A 168 -5.41 10.43 6.05
CA GLU A 168 -4.77 11.76 5.97
C GLU A 168 -4.02 12.13 7.25
N GLY A 169 -4.07 11.28 8.29
CA GLY A 169 -3.45 11.48 9.61
C GLY A 169 -1.91 11.46 9.63
N TRP A 170 -1.25 11.68 8.49
CA TRP A 170 0.20 11.67 8.36
C TRP A 170 0.81 13.00 8.82
N TRP A 171 1.69 12.91 9.80
CA TRP A 171 2.57 13.99 10.20
C TRP A 171 3.73 14.08 9.23
N HIS A 172 4.00 15.30 8.78
CA HIS A 172 5.02 15.58 7.79
C HIS A 172 6.42 15.50 8.45
N PRO A 173 7.43 15.00 7.73
CA PRO A 173 8.81 15.03 8.20
C PRO A 173 9.25 16.48 8.44
N TRP A 174 9.99 16.70 9.52
CA TRP A 174 10.77 17.92 9.71
C TRP A 174 11.99 17.82 8.79
N VAL A 175 12.02 18.63 7.73
CA VAL A 175 13.14 18.74 6.78
C VAL A 175 13.65 20.17 6.79
#